data_AF-D4YRJ3-F1
#
_entry.id   AF-D4YRJ3-F1
#
_cell.length_a   1.000
_cell.length_b   1.000
_cell.length_c   1.000
_cell.angle_alpha   90.00
_cell.angle_beta   90.00
_cell.angle_gamma   90.00
#
_symmetry.space_group_name_H-M   'P 1'
#
loop_
_entity.id
_entity.type
_entity.pdbx_description
1 polymer ?
#
loop_
_entity_poly.entity_id
_entity_poly.type
_entity_poly.pdbx_seq_one_letter_code
_entity_poly.pdbx_strand_id
1 'polypeptide(L)'
;MKLELARESGILIFFLTTKVPTAVKDYEGTKKSIDEALEKFSLDYIDLLLIHSPQPWVEVNRTPDRHFKGNLENWRAMEEAVKAGKVRAIGVSNFLKEDLDNIIDTGTIKPAVNQIEVNIGNTPLTLMKCCQEQGIIVEAYSPLAHGRALTNLKIKKYADKYHVSPAQLMLKYDCQ
;
A
#
# COMPACT_ATOMS: atom_id res chain seq x y z
N MET A 1 -8.78 3.52 11.95
CA MET A 1 -10.14 4.06 12.23
C MET A 1 -11.11 2.89 12.14
N LYS A 2 -11.86 2.56 13.20
CA LYS A 2 -12.88 1.51 13.11
C LYS A 2 -13.99 2.00 12.20
N LEU A 3 -14.40 1.23 11.19
CA LEU A 3 -15.49 1.57 10.26
C LEU A 3 -16.81 1.91 10.97
N GLU A 4 -16.99 1.43 12.20
CA GLU A 4 -18.06 1.82 13.13
C GLU A 4 -18.18 3.35 13.26
N LEU A 5 -17.06 4.07 13.46
CA LEU A 5 -17.06 5.53 13.61
C LEU A 5 -17.48 6.24 12.32
N ALA A 6 -17.10 5.70 11.15
CA ALA A 6 -17.52 6.27 9.87
C ALA A 6 -19.03 6.11 9.66
N ARG A 7 -19.58 4.93 10.01
CA ARG A 7 -21.02 4.66 9.97
C ARG A 7 -21.81 5.54 10.94
N GLU A 8 -21.34 5.68 12.17
CA GLU A 8 -21.95 6.55 13.20
C GLU A 8 -21.96 8.03 12.78
N SER A 9 -20.94 8.47 12.03
CA SER A 9 -20.84 9.86 11.56
C SER A 9 -21.73 10.20 10.35
N GLY A 10 -22.45 9.22 9.77
CA GLY A 10 -23.29 9.44 8.59
C GLY A 10 -22.52 9.68 7.28
N ILE A 11 -21.19 9.44 7.27
CA ILE A 11 -20.37 9.53 6.07
C ILE A 11 -20.65 8.29 5.20
N LEU A 12 -21.48 8.46 4.18
CA LEU A 12 -21.88 7.39 3.25
C LEU A 12 -20.82 7.02 2.21
N ILE A 13 -19.77 7.84 2.03
CA ILE A 13 -18.75 7.62 1.00
C ILE A 13 -17.38 7.59 1.68
N PHE A 14 -16.76 6.43 1.70
CA PHE A 14 -15.37 6.24 2.11
C PHE A 14 -14.67 5.36 1.08
N PHE A 15 -13.35 5.54 0.96
CA PHE A 15 -12.50 4.68 0.16
C PHE A 15 -11.77 3.73 1.12
N LEU A 16 -12.09 2.44 1.09
CA LEU A 16 -11.44 1.46 1.96
C LEU A 16 -10.29 0.76 1.24
N THR A 17 -9.08 1.00 1.76
CA THR A 17 -7.91 0.18 1.46
C THR A 17 -7.66 -0.83 2.58
N THR A 18 -7.53 -2.11 2.23
CA THR A 18 -7.04 -3.15 3.15
C THR A 18 -5.95 -3.99 2.46
N LYS A 19 -5.34 -4.92 3.19
CA LYS A 19 -4.17 -5.65 2.70
C LYS A 19 -4.24 -7.14 3.05
N VAL A 20 -3.76 -7.98 2.14
CA VAL A 20 -3.55 -9.41 2.38
C VAL A 20 -2.46 -9.57 3.45
N PRO A 21 -2.66 -10.40 4.50
CA PRO A 21 -1.64 -10.62 5.53
C PRO A 21 -0.31 -11.08 4.95
N THR A 22 0.82 -10.58 5.46
CA THR A 22 2.14 -10.83 4.82
C THR A 22 2.57 -12.28 4.82
N ALA A 23 2.11 -13.07 5.80
CA ALA A 23 2.37 -14.50 5.90
C ALA A 23 1.60 -15.35 4.86
N VAL A 24 0.55 -14.81 4.24
CA VAL A 24 -0.20 -15.50 3.18
C VAL A 24 0.58 -15.37 1.87
N LYS A 25 0.89 -16.52 1.27
CA LYS A 25 1.69 -16.66 0.04
C LYS A 25 1.14 -17.76 -0.87
N ASP A 26 -0.17 -17.97 -0.79
CA ASP A 26 -0.91 -18.95 -1.56
C ASP A 26 -2.31 -18.42 -1.89
N TYR A 27 -2.88 -19.02 -2.94
CA TYR A 27 -4.12 -18.57 -3.56
C TYR A 27 -5.34 -18.76 -2.65
N GLU A 28 -5.47 -19.92 -2.00
CA GLU A 28 -6.62 -20.22 -1.14
C GLU A 28 -6.62 -19.37 0.14
N GLY A 29 -5.46 -19.21 0.76
CA GLY A 29 -5.27 -18.32 1.91
C GLY A 29 -5.61 -16.87 1.55
N THR A 30 -5.28 -16.43 0.34
CA THR A 30 -5.63 -15.08 -0.11
C THR A 30 -7.14 -14.93 -0.27
N LYS A 31 -7.82 -15.86 -0.96
CA LYS A 31 -9.29 -15.84 -1.10
C LYS A 31 -9.99 -15.81 0.26
N LYS A 32 -9.56 -16.67 1.18
CA LYS A 32 -10.07 -16.70 2.54
C LYS A 32 -9.89 -15.35 3.24
N SER A 33 -8.72 -14.74 3.13
CA SER A 33 -8.46 -13.43 3.78
C SER A 33 -9.32 -12.29 3.21
N ILE A 34 -9.70 -12.36 1.93
CA ILE A 34 -10.59 -11.38 1.30
C ILE A 34 -12.00 -11.53 1.85
N ASP A 35 -12.51 -12.76 1.93
CA ASP A 35 -13.84 -13.05 2.45
C ASP A 35 -13.95 -12.68 3.94
N GLU A 36 -12.93 -13.02 4.74
CA GLU A 36 -12.84 -12.63 6.15
C GLU A 36 -12.80 -11.10 6.31
N ALA A 37 -12.12 -10.37 5.42
CA ALA A 37 -12.08 -8.91 5.48
C ALA A 37 -13.46 -8.30 5.17
N LEU A 38 -14.15 -8.78 4.12
CA LEU A 38 -15.49 -8.34 3.76
C LEU A 38 -16.49 -8.60 4.91
N GLU A 39 -16.46 -9.79 5.51
CA GLU A 39 -17.31 -10.15 6.65
C GLU A 39 -17.01 -9.27 7.86
N LYS A 40 -15.73 -9.17 8.25
CA LYS A 40 -15.29 -8.37 9.40
C LYS A 40 -15.68 -6.91 9.29
N PHE A 41 -15.65 -6.36 8.09
CA PHE A 41 -16.04 -4.98 7.83
C PHE A 41 -17.53 -4.84 7.51
N SER A 42 -18.24 -5.95 7.33
CA SER A 42 -19.63 -6.00 6.85
C SER A 42 -19.81 -5.16 5.58
N LEU A 43 -18.99 -5.47 4.56
CA LEU A 43 -18.99 -4.78 3.27
C LEU A 43 -19.20 -5.77 2.14
N ASP A 44 -19.84 -5.31 1.08
CA ASP A 44 -20.01 -6.09 -0.15
C ASP A 44 -18.77 -6.04 -1.05
N TYR A 45 -17.95 -4.99 -0.90
CA TYR A 45 -16.73 -4.80 -1.69
C TYR A 45 -15.64 -4.05 -0.91
N ILE A 46 -14.40 -4.17 -1.41
CA ILE A 46 -13.22 -3.40 -0.99
C ILE A 46 -12.81 -2.46 -2.14
N ASP A 47 -12.52 -1.18 -1.86
CA ASP A 47 -12.10 -0.25 -2.92
C ASP A 47 -10.69 -0.56 -3.43
N LEU A 48 -9.73 -0.79 -2.53
CA LEU A 48 -8.36 -1.16 -2.88
C LEU A 48 -7.84 -2.30 -1.99
N LEU A 49 -7.41 -3.39 -2.62
CA LEU A 49 -6.74 -4.48 -1.92
C LEU A 49 -5.26 -4.53 -2.32
N LEU A 50 -4.37 -4.59 -1.33
CA LEU A 50 -2.92 -4.64 -1.57
C LEU A 50 -2.31 -5.97 -1.12
N ILE A 51 -1.36 -6.52 -1.88
CA ILE A 51 -0.37 -7.43 -1.30
C ILE A 51 0.49 -6.59 -0.35
N HIS A 52 0.44 -6.86 0.95
CA HIS A 52 1.03 -5.97 1.96
C HIS A 52 2.56 -5.91 1.90
N SER A 53 3.22 -7.02 1.59
CA SER A 53 4.66 -7.09 1.46
C SER A 53 5.02 -8.29 0.60
N PRO A 54 6.07 -8.19 -0.24
CA PRO A 54 6.55 -9.31 -1.02
C PRO A 54 7.08 -10.42 -0.10
N GLN A 55 7.58 -10.08 1.09
CA GLN A 55 8.06 -11.04 2.09
C GLN A 55 7.19 -11.04 3.35
N PRO A 56 7.00 -12.20 4.03
CA PRO A 56 6.50 -12.24 5.40
C PRO A 56 7.34 -11.36 6.32
N TRP A 57 6.72 -10.70 7.31
CA TRP A 57 7.45 -9.79 8.21
C TRP A 57 8.60 -10.46 8.97
N VAL A 58 8.46 -11.76 9.26
CA VAL A 58 9.47 -12.56 9.96
C VAL A 58 10.73 -12.82 9.13
N GLU A 59 10.68 -12.53 7.83
CA GLU A 59 11.72 -12.81 6.82
C GLU A 59 12.33 -11.56 6.18
N VAL A 60 11.66 -10.41 6.27
CA VAL A 60 12.17 -9.13 5.73
C VAL A 60 13.58 -8.87 6.26
N ASN A 61 14.51 -8.55 5.34
CA ASN A 61 15.94 -8.34 5.59
C ASN A 61 16.71 -9.53 6.21
N ARG A 62 16.14 -10.73 6.16
CA ARG A 62 16.76 -11.97 6.68
C ARG A 62 17.01 -13.02 5.61
N THR A 63 16.27 -12.95 4.51
CA THR A 63 16.41 -13.83 3.36
C THR A 63 16.36 -13.04 2.06
N PRO A 64 17.10 -13.46 1.02
CA PRO A 64 16.96 -12.89 -0.32
C PRO A 64 15.67 -13.32 -1.03
N ASP A 65 14.95 -14.32 -0.51
CA ASP A 65 13.72 -14.82 -1.14
C ASP A 65 12.61 -13.76 -1.12
N ARG A 66 12.25 -13.26 -2.29
CA ARG A 66 11.18 -12.28 -2.51
C ARG A 66 9.78 -12.90 -2.64
N HIS A 67 9.66 -14.23 -2.57
CA HIS A 67 8.43 -15.00 -2.73
C HIS A 67 7.70 -14.76 -4.06
N PHE A 68 8.43 -14.65 -5.18
CA PHE A 68 7.84 -14.36 -6.50
C PHE A 68 6.65 -15.28 -6.83
N LYS A 69 6.78 -16.59 -6.61
CA LYS A 69 5.70 -17.56 -6.83
C LYS A 69 4.50 -17.32 -5.91
N GLY A 70 4.73 -17.12 -4.61
CA GLY A 70 3.65 -16.90 -3.65
C GLY A 70 2.91 -15.58 -3.88
N ASN A 71 3.64 -14.54 -4.28
CA ASN A 71 3.03 -13.26 -4.66
C ASN A 71 2.20 -13.36 -5.94
N LEU A 72 2.57 -14.21 -6.90
CA LEU A 72 1.73 -14.51 -8.08
C LEU A 72 0.45 -15.27 -7.72
N GLU A 73 0.52 -16.20 -6.76
CA GLU A 73 -0.69 -16.89 -6.27
C GLU A 73 -1.65 -15.93 -5.56
N ASN A 74 -1.11 -15.02 -4.73
CA ASN A 74 -1.89 -13.94 -4.12
C ASN A 74 -2.50 -13.06 -5.21
N TRP A 75 -1.72 -12.67 -6.22
CA TRP A 75 -2.19 -11.81 -7.31
C TRP A 75 -3.32 -12.48 -8.11
N ARG A 76 -3.19 -13.77 -8.44
CA ARG A 76 -4.25 -14.54 -9.13
C ARG A 76 -5.57 -14.52 -8.35
N ALA A 77 -5.51 -14.72 -7.03
CA ALA A 77 -6.70 -14.65 -6.17
C ALA A 77 -7.32 -13.24 -6.14
N MET A 78 -6.48 -12.21 -6.12
CA MET A 78 -6.91 -10.82 -6.14
C MET A 78 -7.55 -10.43 -7.49
N GLU A 79 -7.02 -10.89 -8.62
CA GLU A 79 -7.63 -10.68 -9.95
C GLU A 79 -9.00 -11.36 -10.08
N GLU A 80 -9.16 -12.55 -9.52
CA GLU A 80 -10.46 -13.21 -9.45
C GLU A 80 -11.46 -12.43 -8.59
N ALA A 81 -11.02 -11.91 -7.44
CA ALA A 81 -11.87 -11.07 -6.60
C ALA A 81 -12.31 -9.78 -7.31
N VAL A 82 -11.47 -9.21 -8.18
CA VAL A 82 -11.85 -8.10 -9.07
C VAL A 82 -12.93 -8.53 -10.06
N LYS A 83 -12.73 -9.66 -10.75
CA LYS A 83 -13.73 -10.20 -11.70
C LYS A 83 -15.06 -10.52 -11.02
N ALA A 84 -15.04 -10.95 -9.76
CA ALA A 84 -16.21 -11.24 -8.96
C ALA A 84 -16.88 -9.99 -8.34
N GLY A 85 -16.30 -8.79 -8.50
CA GLY A 85 -16.83 -7.54 -7.94
C GLY A 85 -16.59 -7.37 -6.43
N LYS A 86 -15.87 -8.28 -5.78
CA LYS A 86 -15.50 -8.21 -4.36
C LYS A 86 -14.45 -7.14 -4.07
N VAL A 87 -13.65 -6.80 -5.07
CA VAL A 87 -12.58 -5.80 -4.99
C VAL A 87 -12.65 -4.91 -6.23
N ARG A 88 -12.55 -3.58 -6.07
CA ARG A 88 -12.61 -2.65 -7.22
C ARG A 88 -11.25 -2.44 -7.88
N ALA A 89 -10.20 -2.28 -7.08
CA ALA A 89 -8.83 -2.12 -7.55
C ALA A 89 -7.87 -2.98 -6.72
N ILE A 90 -6.78 -3.41 -7.37
CA ILE A 90 -5.74 -4.20 -6.73
C ILE A 90 -4.39 -3.55 -6.93
N GLY A 91 -3.52 -3.68 -5.94
CA GLY A 91 -2.18 -3.13 -5.95
C GLY A 91 -1.24 -3.88 -5.03
N VAL A 92 -0.07 -3.32 -4.81
CA VAL A 92 0.97 -3.90 -3.99
C VAL A 92 1.50 -2.88 -2.99
N SER A 93 2.28 -3.35 -2.02
CA SER A 93 2.95 -2.49 -1.04
C SER A 93 4.32 -3.06 -0.71
N ASN A 94 5.32 -2.19 -0.60
CA ASN A 94 6.72 -2.55 -0.36
C ASN A 94 7.39 -3.36 -1.48
N PHE A 95 6.84 -3.31 -2.70
CA PHE A 95 7.41 -3.99 -3.86
C PHE A 95 8.52 -3.14 -4.47
N LEU A 96 9.64 -3.79 -4.78
CA LEU A 96 10.74 -3.25 -5.57
C LEU A 96 10.48 -3.52 -7.06
N LYS A 97 11.38 -3.05 -7.91
CA LYS A 97 11.20 -3.15 -9.36
C LYS A 97 11.04 -4.61 -9.82
N GLU A 98 11.88 -5.50 -9.34
CA GLU A 98 11.86 -6.92 -9.71
C GLU A 98 10.56 -7.62 -9.29
N ASP A 99 9.96 -7.23 -8.17
CA ASP A 99 8.66 -7.79 -7.76
C ASP A 99 7.52 -7.24 -8.63
N LEU A 100 7.59 -5.96 -9.01
CA LEU A 100 6.64 -5.34 -9.93
C LEU A 100 6.70 -6.00 -11.30
N ASP A 101 7.91 -6.17 -11.85
CA ASP A 101 8.13 -6.83 -13.14
C ASP A 101 7.51 -8.25 -13.10
N ASN A 102 7.76 -9.02 -12.03
CA ASN A 102 7.20 -10.37 -11.87
C ASN A 102 5.66 -10.38 -11.92
N ILE A 103 4.99 -9.41 -11.29
CA ILE A 103 3.52 -9.29 -11.35
C ILE A 103 3.05 -8.82 -12.72
N ILE A 104 3.69 -7.82 -13.32
CA ILE A 104 3.28 -7.23 -14.61
C ILE A 104 3.44 -8.22 -15.76
N ASP A 105 4.52 -9.00 -15.76
CA ASP A 105 4.85 -9.93 -16.85
C ASP A 105 3.94 -11.16 -16.86
N THR A 106 3.34 -11.50 -15.70
CA THR A 106 2.53 -12.72 -15.53
C THR A 106 1.05 -12.44 -15.30
N GLY A 107 0.72 -11.34 -14.63
CA GLY A 107 -0.64 -10.94 -14.29
C GLY A 107 -1.43 -10.42 -15.50
N THR A 108 -2.74 -10.44 -15.37
CA THR A 108 -3.67 -9.90 -16.38
C THR A 108 -4.13 -8.48 -16.06
N ILE A 109 -4.06 -8.08 -14.79
CA ILE A 109 -4.39 -6.74 -14.30
C ILE A 109 -3.10 -6.09 -13.82
N LYS A 110 -2.82 -4.88 -14.29
CA LYS A 110 -1.67 -4.10 -13.82
C LYS A 110 -1.95 -3.56 -12.40
N PRO A 111 -0.97 -3.58 -11.48
CA PRO A 111 -1.15 -2.96 -10.16
C PRO A 111 -1.54 -1.49 -10.29
N ALA A 112 -2.64 -1.09 -9.65
CA ALA A 112 -3.07 0.31 -9.64
C ALA A 112 -2.16 1.18 -8.76
N VAL A 113 -1.66 0.60 -7.67
CA VAL A 113 -0.87 1.28 -6.64
C VAL A 113 0.34 0.43 -6.23
N ASN A 114 1.46 1.09 -5.95
CA ASN A 114 2.52 0.56 -5.09
C ASN A 114 2.66 1.46 -3.85
N GLN A 115 2.19 0.98 -2.70
CA GLN A 115 2.26 1.72 -1.43
C GLN A 115 3.65 1.49 -0.78
N ILE A 116 4.48 2.54 -0.70
CA ILE A 116 5.88 2.46 -0.28
C ILE A 116 6.25 3.53 0.77
N GLU A 117 7.32 3.31 1.53
CA GLU A 117 7.80 4.31 2.48
C GLU A 117 8.39 5.48 1.71
N VAL A 118 7.75 6.64 1.83
CA VAL A 118 8.22 7.90 1.28
C VAL A 118 8.08 8.95 2.37
N ASN A 119 9.16 9.66 2.61
CA ASN A 119 9.18 10.84 3.47
C ASN A 119 10.36 11.74 3.08
N ILE A 120 10.43 12.93 3.66
CA ILE A 120 11.49 13.91 3.42
C ILE A 120 12.92 13.40 3.70
N GLY A 121 13.08 12.34 4.50
CA GLY A 121 14.36 11.69 4.77
C GLY A 121 14.66 10.47 3.88
N ASN A 122 13.66 9.96 3.18
CA ASN A 122 13.74 8.78 2.33
C ASN A 122 12.78 8.91 1.15
N THR A 123 13.31 9.32 0.00
CA THR A 123 12.52 9.47 -1.24
C THR A 123 13.12 8.55 -2.31
N PRO A 124 12.55 7.34 -2.52
CA PRO A 124 13.08 6.34 -3.45
C PRO A 124 12.76 6.71 -4.91
N LEU A 125 13.38 7.79 -5.41
CA LEU A 125 13.09 8.40 -6.72
C LEU A 125 13.17 7.40 -7.88
N THR A 126 14.14 6.49 -7.87
CA THR A 126 14.29 5.47 -8.92
C THR A 126 13.09 4.53 -8.97
N LEU A 127 12.60 4.06 -7.81
CA LEU A 127 11.43 3.19 -7.75
C LEU A 127 10.15 3.95 -8.12
N MET A 128 10.01 5.20 -7.65
CA MET A 128 8.87 6.05 -7.99
C MET A 128 8.78 6.29 -9.51
N LYS A 129 9.92 6.58 -10.14
CA LYS A 129 10.01 6.73 -11.59
C LYS A 129 9.62 5.44 -12.32
N CYS A 130 10.10 4.28 -11.85
CA CYS A 130 9.70 2.99 -12.39
C CYS A 130 8.19 2.78 -12.32
N CYS A 131 7.56 3.05 -11.17
CA CYS A 131 6.11 2.98 -11.01
C CYS A 131 5.40 3.93 -12.00
N GLN A 132 5.86 5.17 -12.12
CA GLN A 132 5.27 6.17 -13.00
C GLN A 132 5.38 5.78 -14.49
N GLU A 133 6.53 5.29 -14.94
CA GLU A 133 6.73 4.79 -16.31
C GLU A 133 5.80 3.61 -16.62
N GLN A 134 5.45 2.84 -15.59
CA GLN A 134 4.47 1.78 -15.65
C GLN A 134 3.03 2.28 -15.39
N GLY A 135 2.76 3.56 -15.18
CA GLY A 135 1.40 4.04 -14.86
C GLY A 135 0.84 3.49 -13.54
N ILE A 136 1.71 3.10 -12.61
CA ILE A 136 1.38 2.65 -11.26
C ILE A 136 1.48 3.87 -10.34
N ILE A 137 0.42 4.12 -9.55
CA ILE A 137 0.41 5.23 -8.58
C ILE A 137 1.28 4.87 -7.39
N VAL A 138 2.15 5.79 -6.97
CA VAL A 138 2.87 5.67 -5.69
C VAL A 138 1.99 6.22 -4.57
N GLU A 139 1.73 5.40 -3.56
CA GLU A 139 1.06 5.83 -2.33
C GLU A 139 2.07 5.86 -1.18
N ALA A 140 2.37 7.04 -0.64
CA ALA A 140 3.33 7.21 0.44
C ALA A 140 2.76 6.72 1.78
N TYR A 141 3.53 5.92 2.53
CA TYR A 141 3.30 5.69 3.95
C TYR A 141 4.48 6.16 4.82
N SER A 142 4.23 6.27 6.13
CA SER A 142 5.15 6.86 7.10
C SER A 142 5.66 8.27 6.71
N PRO A 143 4.78 9.17 6.24
CA PRO A 143 5.17 10.50 5.74
C PRO A 143 5.88 11.36 6.80
N LEU A 144 5.60 11.09 8.08
CA LEU A 144 6.21 11.78 9.22
C LEU A 144 7.51 11.11 9.72
N ALA A 145 8.09 10.17 8.95
CA ALA A 145 9.29 9.41 9.31
C ALA A 145 9.21 8.76 10.71
N HIS A 146 8.04 8.19 11.04
CA HIS A 146 7.73 7.62 12.36
C HIS A 146 7.84 8.65 13.51
N GLY A 147 7.60 9.93 13.22
CA GLY A 147 7.69 11.05 14.17
C GLY A 147 9.12 11.55 14.43
N ARG A 148 10.15 10.79 14.03
CA ARG A 148 11.57 11.08 14.32
C ARG A 148 12.05 12.39 13.70
N ALA A 149 11.45 12.79 12.58
CA ALA A 149 11.85 13.98 11.83
C ALA A 149 11.15 15.26 12.31
N LEU A 150 10.11 15.18 13.16
CA LEU A 150 9.35 16.34 13.62
C LEU A 150 10.20 17.34 14.43
N THR A 151 11.26 16.86 15.09
CA THR A 151 12.17 17.68 15.90
C THR A 151 13.38 18.18 15.12
N ASN A 152 13.55 17.81 13.85
CA ASN A 152 14.70 18.16 13.03
C ASN A 152 14.76 19.69 12.79
N LEU A 153 15.91 20.31 13.12
CA LEU A 153 16.09 21.77 13.04
C LEU A 153 15.97 22.31 11.61
N LYS A 154 16.38 21.54 10.59
CA LYS A 154 16.21 21.96 9.19
C LYS A 154 14.74 21.98 8.81
N ILE A 155 13.99 20.95 9.18
CA ILE A 155 12.54 20.86 8.91
C ILE A 155 11.81 22.00 9.61
N LYS A 156 12.10 22.25 10.90
CA LYS A 156 11.52 23.38 11.65
C LYS A 156 11.81 24.72 10.97
N LYS A 157 13.07 24.98 10.59
CA LYS A 157 13.45 26.21 9.88
C LYS A 157 12.64 26.44 8.61
N TYR A 158 12.39 25.39 7.81
CA TYR A 158 11.56 25.51 6.61
C TYR A 158 10.07 25.64 6.93
N ALA A 159 9.58 24.93 7.95
CA ALA A 159 8.20 25.02 8.39
C ALA A 159 7.86 26.44 8.87
N ASP A 160 8.77 27.05 9.64
CA ASP A 160 8.68 28.45 10.10
C ASP A 160 8.66 29.43 8.91
N LYS A 161 9.53 29.21 7.90
CA LYS A 161 9.56 30.03 6.67
C LYS A 161 8.20 30.03 5.95
N TYR A 162 7.47 28.92 5.97
CA TYR A 162 6.18 28.78 5.30
C TYR A 162 4.98 28.97 6.24
N HIS A 163 5.19 29.32 7.52
CA HIS A 163 4.16 29.49 8.53
C HIS A 163 3.23 28.26 8.70
N VAL A 164 3.82 27.06 8.66
CA VAL A 164 3.12 25.79 8.85
C VAL A 164 3.82 24.94 9.92
N SER A 165 3.15 23.91 10.42
CA SER A 165 3.80 22.93 11.30
C SER A 165 4.78 22.03 10.52
N PRO A 166 5.79 21.45 11.20
CA PRO A 166 6.65 20.43 10.59
C PRO A 166 5.88 19.28 9.92
N ALA A 167 4.78 18.84 10.54
CA ALA A 167 3.93 17.80 9.99
C ALA A 167 3.25 18.22 8.68
N GLN A 168 2.70 19.43 8.62
CA GLN A 168 2.11 19.97 7.39
C GLN A 168 3.14 20.11 6.27
N LEU A 169 4.35 20.58 6.59
CA LEU A 169 5.43 20.66 5.61
C LEU A 169 5.78 19.28 5.04
N MET A 170 5.93 18.27 5.91
CA MET A 170 6.28 16.91 5.50
C MET A 170 5.17 16.26 4.67
N LEU A 171 3.90 16.39 5.08
CA LEU A 171 2.77 15.89 4.30
C LEU A 171 2.68 16.59 2.93
N LYS A 172 2.97 17.90 2.88
CA LYS A 172 2.96 18.64 1.62
C LYS A 172 4.08 18.19 0.68
N TYR A 173 5.25 17.83 1.23
CA TYR A 173 6.35 17.27 0.46
C TYR A 173 5.95 15.95 -0.23
N ASP A 174 5.28 15.05 0.47
CA ASP A 174 4.87 13.75 -0.09
C ASP A 174 3.72 13.85 -1.12
N CYS A 175 2.99 14.97 -1.14
CA CYS A 175 1.91 15.23 -2.10
C CYS A 175 2.37 15.96 -3.39
N GLN A 176 3.64 16.34 -3.50
CA GLN A 176 4.20 17.05 -4.66
C GLN A 176 4.70 16.09 -5.73
#